data_AF-A0A832HAP1-F1
#
_entry.id   AF-A0A832HAP1-F1
#
_cell.length_a   1.000
_cell.length_b   1.000
_cell.length_c   1.000
_cell.angle_alpha   90.00
_cell.angle_beta   90.00
_cell.angle_gamma   90.00
#
_symmetry.space_group_name_H-M   'P 1'
#
loop_
_entity.id
_entity.type
_entity.pdbx_description
1 polymer ?
#
loop_
_entity_poly.entity_id
_entity_poly.type
_entity_poly.pdbx_seq_one_letter_code
_entity_poly.pdbx_strand_id
1 'polypeptide(L)'
;MQPPNEAQNASLRTLFRAGAVLLLPLGAVFVGIGLMDFFAAFAGQGFPTKFWCLFIGMPLLALGMICFKAGFLRKITGYVAGEAAPAVRDTVEYVAEGLKPHLRSAPEDGSLDRSPKAPAERIRQLEELKKQGMISESEYALKREEILRQL
;
A
#
# COMPACT_ATOMS: atom_id res chain seq x y z
N MET A 1 -11.25 4.09 -14.70
CA MET A 1 -10.72 5.48 -14.67
C MET A 1 -9.21 5.40 -14.78
N GLN A 2 -8.63 5.85 -15.89
CA GLN A 2 -7.17 5.90 -16.06
C GLN A 2 -6.62 7.15 -15.36
N PRO A 3 -5.58 7.03 -14.51
CA PRO A 3 -5.01 8.17 -13.81
C PRO A 3 -4.21 9.08 -14.76
N PRO A 4 -4.14 10.39 -14.49
CA PRO A 4 -3.60 11.42 -15.38
C PRO A 4 -2.08 11.37 -15.66
N ASN A 5 -1.35 10.38 -15.14
CA ASN A 5 0.11 10.25 -15.28
C ASN A 5 0.57 9.05 -16.14
N GLU A 6 -0.32 8.40 -16.89
CA GLU A 6 -0.01 7.16 -17.62
C GLU A 6 1.07 7.32 -18.71
N ALA A 7 1.10 8.44 -19.44
CA ALA A 7 2.05 8.63 -20.54
C ALA A 7 3.52 8.76 -20.06
N GLN A 8 3.76 9.54 -19.01
CA GLN A 8 5.09 9.63 -18.39
C GLN A 8 5.52 8.28 -17.78
N ASN A 9 4.60 7.61 -17.09
CA ASN A 9 4.87 6.30 -16.48
C ASN A 9 5.13 5.20 -17.52
N ALA A 10 4.57 5.30 -18.73
CA ALA A 10 4.84 4.37 -19.82
C ALA A 10 6.28 4.53 -20.35
N SER A 11 6.72 5.77 -20.60
CA SER A 11 8.07 6.06 -21.09
C SER A 11 9.16 5.67 -20.08
N LEU A 12 8.95 5.97 -18.79
CA LEU A 12 9.85 5.55 -17.70
C LEU A 12 10.00 4.02 -17.63
N ARG A 13 8.90 3.26 -17.81
CA ARG A 13 8.94 1.79 -17.81
C ARG A 13 9.69 1.24 -19.01
N THR A 14 9.52 1.84 -20.19
CA THR A 14 10.25 1.43 -21.40
C THR A 14 11.74 1.70 -21.24
N LEU A 15 12.12 2.83 -20.63
CA LEU A 15 13.51 3.17 -20.33
C LEU A 15 14.13 2.18 -19.33
N PHE A 16 13.42 1.85 -18.25
CA PHE A 16 13.91 0.85 -17.28
C PHE A 16 14.05 -0.55 -17.89
N ARG A 17 13.17 -0.95 -18.82
CA ARG A 17 13.30 -2.20 -19.56
C ARG A 17 14.51 -2.21 -20.49
N ALA A 18 14.70 -1.13 -21.27
CA ALA A 18 15.84 -1.01 -22.17
C ALA A 18 17.16 -0.99 -21.39
N GLY A 19 17.21 -0.22 -20.29
CA GLY A 19 18.34 -0.19 -19.37
C GLY A 19 18.62 -1.57 -18.78
N ALA A 20 17.60 -2.30 -18.32
CA ALA A 20 17.76 -3.65 -17.80
C ALA A 20 18.31 -4.64 -18.85
N VAL A 21 17.79 -4.61 -20.08
CA VAL A 21 18.23 -5.50 -21.18
C VAL A 21 19.69 -5.26 -21.56
N LEU A 22 20.22 -4.05 -21.36
CA LEU A 22 21.62 -3.74 -21.64
C LEU A 22 22.54 -3.96 -20.42
N LEU A 23 22.14 -3.49 -19.23
CA LEU A 23 22.97 -3.58 -18.02
C LEU A 23 23.12 -5.01 -17.49
N LEU A 24 22.07 -5.83 -17.53
CA LEU A 24 22.11 -7.20 -16.99
C LEU A 24 23.11 -8.11 -17.73
N PRO A 25 23.06 -8.27 -19.07
CA PRO A 25 24.01 -9.12 -19.76
C PRO A 25 25.43 -8.56 -19.66
N LEU A 26 25.59 -7.23 -19.72
CA LEU A 26 26.90 -6.61 -19.59
C LEU A 26 27.50 -6.88 -18.19
N GLY A 27 26.73 -6.65 -17.11
CA GLY A 27 27.15 -6.96 -15.75
C GLY A 27 27.42 -8.45 -15.54
N ALA A 28 26.60 -9.33 -16.13
CA ALA A 28 26.78 -10.78 -16.04
C ALA A 28 28.09 -11.23 -16.69
N VAL A 29 28.46 -10.67 -17.84
CA VAL A 29 29.74 -10.96 -18.50
C VAL A 29 30.92 -10.52 -17.62
N PHE A 30 30.87 -9.32 -17.05
CA PHE A 30 31.92 -8.82 -16.16
C PHE A 30 32.08 -9.67 -14.89
N VAL A 31 30.97 -10.05 -14.26
CA VAL A 31 31.00 -10.96 -13.10
C VAL A 31 31.53 -12.33 -13.50
N GLY A 32 31.09 -12.88 -14.64
CA GLY A 32 31.55 -14.17 -15.14
C GLY A 32 33.07 -14.21 -15.36
N ILE A 33 33.63 -13.19 -16.03
CA ILE A 33 35.08 -13.08 -16.25
C ILE A 33 35.83 -12.96 -14.92
N GLY A 34 35.34 -12.13 -13.99
CA GLY A 34 35.95 -11.98 -12.67
C GLY A 34 35.91 -13.27 -11.83
N LEU A 35 34.79 -14.01 -11.89
CA LEU A 35 34.63 -15.29 -11.20
C LEU A 35 35.58 -16.35 -11.77
N MET A 36 35.63 -16.47 -13.11
CA MET A 36 36.51 -17.42 -13.78
C MET A 36 37.98 -17.17 -13.44
N ASP A 37 38.41 -15.91 -13.45
CA ASP A 37 39.78 -15.51 -13.12
C ASP A 37 40.10 -15.76 -11.64
N PHE A 38 39.14 -15.51 -10.74
CA PHE A 38 39.27 -15.83 -9.31
C PHE A 38 39.40 -17.33 -9.06
N PHE A 39 38.54 -18.15 -9.66
CA PHE A 39 38.59 -19.61 -9.51
C PHE A 39 39.83 -20.21 -10.18
N ALA A 40 40.29 -19.68 -11.31
CA ALA A 40 41.55 -20.09 -11.94
C ALA A 40 42.76 -19.80 -11.05
N ALA A 41 42.80 -18.61 -10.43
CA ALA A 41 43.84 -18.25 -9.46
C ALA A 41 43.80 -19.16 -8.21
N PHE A 42 42.60 -19.45 -7.70
CA PHE A 42 42.41 -20.35 -6.57
C PHE A 42 42.82 -21.81 -6.88
N ALA A 43 42.69 -22.23 -8.14
CA ALA A 43 43.17 -23.52 -8.64
C ALA A 43 44.69 -23.59 -8.86
N GLY A 44 45.44 -22.52 -8.55
CA GLY A 44 46.90 -22.50 -8.62
C GLY A 44 47.49 -21.92 -9.91
N GLN A 45 46.69 -21.31 -10.79
CA GLN A 45 47.19 -20.68 -12.02
C GLN A 45 47.81 -19.28 -11.84
N GLY A 46 48.06 -18.84 -10.59
CA GLY A 46 48.71 -17.56 -10.27
C GLY A 46 47.79 -16.58 -9.53
N PHE A 47 48.17 -15.29 -9.52
CA PHE A 47 47.40 -14.23 -8.87
C PHE A 47 46.25 -13.74 -9.77
N PRO A 48 45.04 -13.48 -9.24
CA PRO A 48 43.92 -13.06 -10.07
C PRO A 48 44.12 -11.62 -10.57
N THR A 49 44.11 -11.45 -11.89
CA THR A 49 44.33 -10.15 -12.56
C THR A 49 43.04 -9.44 -12.91
N LYS A 50 41.93 -10.17 -13.05
CA LYS A 50 40.61 -9.67 -13.49
C LYS A 50 39.58 -9.66 -12.37
N PHE A 51 39.99 -9.90 -11.13
CA PHE A 51 39.10 -9.87 -9.96
C PHE A 51 38.38 -8.52 -9.79
N TRP A 52 39.01 -7.42 -10.21
CA TRP A 52 38.41 -6.08 -10.18
C TRP A 52 37.12 -5.98 -11.02
N CYS A 53 36.97 -6.80 -12.07
CA CYS A 53 35.75 -6.85 -12.89
C CYS A 53 34.52 -7.26 -12.05
N LEU A 54 34.72 -7.99 -10.95
CA LEU A 54 33.65 -8.42 -10.05
C LEU A 54 33.11 -7.24 -9.22
N PHE A 55 34.00 -6.31 -8.81
CA PHE A 55 33.63 -5.09 -8.11
C PHE A 55 32.82 -4.12 -8.98
N ILE A 56 32.99 -4.14 -10.30
CA ILE A 56 32.16 -3.38 -11.24
C ILE A 56 30.91 -4.15 -11.64
N GLY A 57 31.06 -5.44 -11.94
CA GLY A 57 30.00 -6.30 -12.42
C GLY A 57 28.87 -6.47 -11.39
N MET A 58 29.19 -6.59 -10.10
CA MET A 58 28.19 -6.77 -9.04
C MET A 58 27.26 -5.54 -8.88
N PRO A 59 27.75 -4.30 -8.73
CA PRO A 59 26.92 -3.10 -8.75
C PRO A 59 26.12 -2.95 -10.05
N LEU A 60 26.72 -3.28 -11.20
CA LEU A 60 26.06 -3.18 -12.49
C LEU A 60 24.89 -4.18 -12.61
N LEU A 61 25.09 -5.41 -12.12
CA LEU A 61 24.02 -6.40 -12.00
C LEU A 61 22.94 -5.96 -11.02
N ALA A 62 23.31 -5.41 -9.86
CA ALA A 62 22.34 -4.92 -8.88
C ALA A 62 21.45 -3.82 -9.46
N LEU A 63 22.04 -2.83 -10.14
CA LEU A 63 21.32 -1.78 -10.84
C LEU A 63 20.45 -2.34 -11.98
N GLY A 64 21.00 -3.26 -12.78
CA GLY A 64 20.26 -3.97 -13.82
C GLY A 64 19.03 -4.71 -13.27
N MET A 65 19.15 -5.37 -12.13
CA MET A 65 18.06 -6.08 -11.44
C MET A 65 16.99 -5.13 -10.89
N ILE A 66 17.38 -3.97 -10.35
CA ILE A 66 16.42 -2.95 -9.89
C ILE A 66 15.63 -2.41 -11.08
N CYS A 67 16.31 -2.05 -12.18
CA CYS A 67 15.68 -1.61 -13.42
C CYS A 67 14.76 -2.70 -14.01
N PHE A 68 15.19 -3.96 -13.97
CA PHE A 68 14.38 -5.10 -14.44
C PHE A 68 13.10 -5.23 -13.63
N LYS A 69 13.21 -5.25 -12.30
CA LYS A 69 12.04 -5.29 -11.40
C LYS A 69 11.11 -4.13 -11.68
N ALA A 70 11.61 -2.89 -11.71
CA ALA A 70 10.80 -1.70 -11.97
C ALA A 70 10.10 -1.72 -13.35
N GLY A 71 10.79 -2.19 -14.39
CA GLY A 71 10.26 -2.28 -15.75
C GLY A 71 9.17 -3.36 -15.91
N PHE A 72 9.28 -4.48 -15.19
CA PHE A 72 8.36 -5.62 -15.32
C PHE A 72 7.33 -5.73 -14.18
N LEU A 73 7.43 -4.92 -13.12
CA LEU A 73 6.57 -5.00 -11.94
C LEU A 73 5.07 -4.98 -12.29
N ARG A 74 4.64 -4.08 -13.19
CA ARG A 74 3.22 -3.98 -13.60
C ARG A 74 2.68 -5.26 -14.23
N LYS A 75 3.50 -5.98 -15.00
CA LYS A 75 3.07 -7.25 -15.62
C LYS A 75 2.93 -8.34 -14.55
N ILE A 76 3.90 -8.42 -13.64
CA ILE A 76 3.91 -9.40 -12.56
C ILE A 76 2.73 -9.16 -11.61
N THR A 77 2.56 -7.92 -11.14
CA THR A 77 1.46 -7.57 -10.23
C THR A 77 0.10 -7.65 -10.91
N GLY A 78 0.02 -7.34 -12.21
CA GLY A 78 -1.21 -7.53 -12.99
C GLY A 78 -1.62 -9.00 -13.08
N TYR A 79 -0.67 -9.91 -13.28
CA TYR A 79 -0.94 -11.35 -13.28
C TYR A 79 -1.39 -11.83 -11.89
N VAL A 80 -0.64 -11.49 -10.84
CA VAL A 80 -0.98 -11.88 -9.46
C VAL A 80 -2.33 -11.32 -9.04
N ALA A 81 -2.63 -10.07 -9.40
CA ALA A 81 -3.94 -9.48 -9.13
C ALA A 81 -5.05 -10.18 -9.90
N GLY A 82 -4.80 -10.63 -11.13
CA GLY A 82 -5.76 -11.42 -11.90
C GLY A 82 -6.08 -12.76 -11.25
N GLU A 83 -5.06 -13.48 -10.78
CA GLU A 83 -5.22 -14.76 -10.08
C GLU A 83 -5.84 -14.60 -8.68
N ALA A 84 -5.55 -13.51 -7.97
CA ALA A 84 -6.10 -13.23 -6.65
C ALA A 84 -7.51 -12.60 -6.68
N ALA A 85 -7.88 -11.97 -7.79
CA ALA A 85 -9.18 -11.31 -7.96
C ALA A 85 -10.39 -12.20 -7.64
N PRO A 86 -10.49 -13.46 -8.11
CA PRO A 86 -11.64 -14.31 -7.76
C PRO A 86 -11.74 -14.58 -6.25
N ALA A 87 -10.63 -14.89 -5.58
CA ALA A 87 -10.64 -15.14 -4.14
C ALA A 87 -11.08 -13.90 -3.32
N VAL A 88 -10.61 -12.71 -3.73
CA VAL A 88 -11.04 -11.45 -3.12
C VAL A 88 -12.52 -11.21 -3.41
N ARG A 89 -12.97 -11.45 -4.64
CA ARG A 89 -14.39 -11.30 -5.03
C ARG A 89 -15.29 -12.21 -4.20
N ASP A 90 -14.94 -13.48 -4.05
CA ASP A 90 -15.71 -14.44 -3.28
C ASP A 90 -15.80 -14.04 -1.80
N THR A 91 -14.69 -13.54 -1.24
CA THR A 91 -14.67 -13.03 0.14
C THR A 91 -15.57 -11.80 0.28
N VAL A 92 -15.52 -10.87 -0.67
CA VAL A 92 -16.35 -9.66 -0.65
C VAL A 92 -17.82 -10.01 -0.82
N GLU A 93 -18.16 -10.93 -1.74
CA GLU A 93 -19.54 -11.38 -1.95
C GLU A 93 -20.09 -12.08 -0.70
N TYR A 94 -19.32 -12.98 -0.09
CA TYR A 94 -19.70 -13.67 1.14
C TYR A 94 -19.99 -12.68 2.29
N VAL A 95 -19.11 -11.69 2.47
CA VAL A 95 -19.31 -10.63 3.47
C VAL A 95 -20.53 -9.76 3.13
N ALA A 96 -20.71 -9.42 1.86
CA ALA A 96 -21.85 -8.63 1.38
C ALA A 96 -23.19 -9.37 1.61
N GLU A 97 -23.24 -10.67 1.35
CA GLU A 97 -24.41 -11.52 1.62
C GLU A 97 -24.75 -11.56 3.11
N GLY A 98 -23.74 -11.70 3.98
CA GLY A 98 -23.93 -11.65 5.44
C GLY A 98 -24.41 -10.29 5.97
N LEU A 99 -24.03 -9.20 5.31
CA LEU A 99 -24.46 -7.84 5.65
C LEU A 99 -25.83 -7.47 5.08
N LYS A 100 -26.24 -8.09 3.96
CA LYS A 100 -27.52 -7.84 3.28
C LYS A 100 -28.76 -7.88 4.21
N PRO A 101 -28.95 -8.86 5.13
CA PRO A 101 -30.08 -8.83 6.05
C PRO A 101 -30.03 -7.65 7.02
N HIS A 102 -28.84 -7.28 7.50
CA HIS A 102 -28.64 -6.15 8.43
C HIS A 102 -28.89 -4.80 7.76
N LEU A 103 -28.49 -4.66 6.50
CA LEU A 103 -28.78 -3.47 5.69
C LEU A 103 -30.26 -3.38 5.30
N ARG A 104 -30.95 -4.50 5.12
CA ARG A 104 -32.38 -4.53 4.82
C ARG A 104 -33.25 -4.26 6.04
N SER A 105 -32.76 -4.56 7.24
CA SER A 105 -33.36 -4.15 8.50
C SER A 105 -32.97 -2.73 8.93
N ALA A 106 -31.99 -2.12 8.27
CA ALA A 106 -31.68 -0.72 8.49
C ALA A 106 -32.79 0.14 7.86
N PRO A 107 -33.28 1.18 8.56
CA PRO A 107 -34.26 2.10 7.99
C PRO A 107 -33.70 2.74 6.70
N GLU A 108 -34.53 2.83 5.66
CA GLU A 108 -34.16 3.34 4.32
C GLU A 108 -33.65 4.79 4.30
N ASP A 109 -33.71 5.51 5.42
CA ASP A 109 -33.27 6.91 5.51
C ASP A 109 -31.76 7.08 5.74
N GLY A 110 -31.00 6.00 5.86
CA GLY A 110 -29.55 6.08 6.11
C GLY A 110 -29.20 6.74 7.45
N SER A 111 -30.17 6.88 8.35
CA SER A 111 -29.92 7.29 9.73
C SER A 111 -29.31 6.10 10.49
N LEU A 112 -28.00 5.89 10.31
CA LEU A 112 -27.18 5.65 11.50
C LEU A 112 -27.61 6.74 12.47
N ASP A 113 -28.28 6.38 13.57
CA ASP A 113 -28.91 7.28 14.53
C ASP A 113 -27.98 8.43 14.98
N ARG A 114 -27.85 9.42 14.10
CA ARG A 114 -27.42 10.78 14.34
C ARG A 114 -28.67 11.64 14.45
N SER A 115 -29.82 11.03 14.78
CA SER A 115 -31.00 11.82 15.09
C SER A 115 -30.55 12.77 16.19
N PRO A 116 -30.63 14.09 15.97
CA PRO A 116 -30.34 15.04 17.01
C PRO A 116 -31.32 14.72 18.14
N LYS A 117 -30.90 13.96 19.16
CA LYS A 117 -31.74 13.65 20.33
C LYS A 117 -32.43 14.95 20.72
N ALA A 118 -33.75 14.91 20.91
CA ALA A 118 -34.52 16.12 21.12
C ALA A 118 -33.81 16.98 22.19
N PRO A 119 -33.76 18.32 22.06
CA PRO A 119 -33.03 19.17 23.00
C PRO A 119 -33.33 18.85 24.47
N ALA A 120 -34.56 18.45 24.78
CA ALA A 120 -34.99 17.96 26.09
C ALA A 120 -34.29 16.65 26.55
N GLU A 121 -34.07 15.69 25.66
CA GLU A 121 -33.36 14.44 25.97
C GLU A 121 -31.86 14.65 26.15
N ARG A 122 -31.26 15.58 25.39
CA ARG A 122 -29.86 15.97 25.56
C ARG A 122 -29.62 16.59 26.93
N ILE A 123 -30.54 17.45 27.38
CA ILE A 123 -30.47 18.05 28.73
C ILE A 123 -30.59 16.96 29.82
N ARG A 124 -31.49 15.98 29.65
CA ARG A 124 -31.61 14.85 30.58
C ARG A 124 -30.35 14.00 30.65
N GLN A 125 -29.72 13.71 29.51
CA GLN A 125 -28.44 12.98 29.47
C GLN A 125 -27.31 13.76 30.12
N LEU A 126 -27.23 15.07 29.91
CA LEU A 126 -26.26 15.90 30.61
C LEU A 126 -26.48 15.88 32.13
N GLU A 127 -27.74 15.83 32.59
CA GLU A 127 -28.05 15.72 34.03
C GLU A 127 -27.63 14.35 34.59
N GLU A 128 -27.83 13.26 33.85
CA GLU A 128 -27.35 11.92 34.22
C GLU A 128 -25.82 11.84 34.25
N LEU A 129 -25.14 12.38 33.23
CA LEU A 129 -23.68 12.42 33.18
C LEU A 129 -23.08 13.25 34.32
N LYS A 130 -23.75 14.34 34.70
CA LYS A 130 -23.40 15.13 35.88
C LYS A 130 -23.59 14.32 37.16
N LYS A 131 -24.72 13.62 37.32
CA LYS A 131 -24.98 12.73 38.47
C LYS A 131 -23.98 11.59 38.58
N GLN A 132 -23.49 11.08 37.45
CA GLN A 132 -22.44 10.06 37.39
C GLN A 132 -21.02 10.63 37.59
N GLY A 133 -20.87 11.96 37.75
CA GLY A 133 -19.58 12.61 37.91
C GLY A 133 -18.71 12.62 36.65
N MET A 134 -19.28 12.31 35.48
CA MET A 134 -18.55 12.27 34.20
C MET A 134 -18.30 13.66 33.61
N ILE A 135 -19.02 14.68 34.06
CA ILE A 135 -18.84 16.08 33.62
C ILE A 135 -18.86 17.03 34.82
N SER A 136 -18.06 18.08 34.74
CA SER A 136 -18.00 19.16 35.74
C SER A 136 -19.27 20.04 35.69
N GLU A 137 -19.62 20.69 36.80
CA GLU A 137 -20.69 21.70 36.88
C GLU A 137 -20.54 22.81 35.83
N SER A 138 -19.31 23.27 35.60
CA SER A 138 -19.00 24.29 34.60
C SER A 138 -19.24 23.78 33.17
N GLU A 139 -18.96 22.51 32.92
CA GLU A 139 -19.12 21.88 31.61
C GLU A 139 -20.59 21.57 31.30
N TYR A 140 -21.36 21.18 32.32
CA TYR A 140 -22.81 21.02 32.22
C TYR A 140 -23.50 22.34 31.87
N ALA A 141 -23.14 23.44 32.53
CA ALA A 141 -23.72 24.76 32.29
C ALA A 141 -23.49 25.22 30.84
N LEU A 142 -22.26 25.07 30.33
CA LEU A 142 -21.91 25.43 28.95
C LEU A 142 -22.66 24.59 27.92
N LYS A 143 -22.67 23.26 28.07
CA LYS A 143 -23.36 22.36 27.13
C LYS A 143 -24.87 22.53 27.16
N ARG A 144 -25.45 22.83 28.32
CA ARG A 144 -26.87 23.14 28.46
C ARG A 144 -27.24 24.45 27.76
N GLU A 145 -26.43 25.50 27.91
CA GLU A 145 -26.65 26.75 27.18
C GLU A 145 -26.51 26.59 25.67
N GLU A 146 -25.53 25.80 25.22
CA GLU A 146 -25.34 25.51 23.80
C GLU A 146 -26.57 24.82 23.19
N ILE A 147 -27.16 23.86 23.91
CA ILE A 147 -28.41 23.19 23.48
C ILE A 147 -29.59 24.17 23.47
N LEU A 148 -29.68 25.07 24.45
CA LEU A 148 -30.75 26.07 24.53
C LEU A 148 -30.63 27.16 23.44
N ARG A 149 -29.42 27.44 22.94
CA ARG A 149 -29.20 28.34 21.80
C ARG A 149 -29.52 27.71 20.43
N GLN A 150 -29.61 26.39 20.37
CA GLN A 150 -29.95 25.64 19.15
C GLN A 150 -31.46 25.37 18.99
N LEU A 151 -32.27 25.74 20.00
CA LEU A 151 -33.74 25.74 19.99
C LEU A 151 -34.28 27.05 19.39
#